data_AF-A0A226BZC4-F1
#
_entry.id   AF-A0A226BZC4-F1
#
_cell.length_a   1.000
_cell.length_b   1.000
_cell.length_c   1.000
_cell.angle_alpha   90.00
_cell.angle_beta   90.00
_cell.angle_gamma   90.00
#
_symmetry.space_group_name_H-M   'P 1'
#
loop_
_entity.id
_entity.type
_entity.pdbx_description
1 polymer ?
#
loop_
_entity_poly.entity_id
_entity_poly.type
_entity_poly.pdbx_seq_one_letter_code
_entity_poly.pdbx_strand_id
1 'polypeptide(L)'
;MGYQETYVKMKKSEDFNKLLKVIKKNGKNSFKTAEPVRIITIKEGFAGRQFIQRYGELSEKYFCFDKGEKFLYVVGERGSQICSDRFFEYCEDVPEDILKNIEFYFTENFPSTKIFYEGWGEHENFTWAEEI
;
A
#
# COMPACT_ATOMS: atom_id res chain seq x y z
N MET A 1 1.14 0.34 -21.13
CA MET A 1 0.95 0.62 -19.68
C MET A 1 0.85 -0.72 -18.97
N GLY A 2 1.56 -0.91 -17.86
CA GLY A 2 1.66 -2.21 -17.17
C GLY A 2 0.79 -2.28 -15.92
N TYR A 3 0.27 -3.46 -15.61
CA TYR A 3 -0.41 -3.76 -14.36
C TYR A 3 0.60 -3.85 -13.21
N GLN A 4 0.21 -3.45 -12.01
CA GLN A 4 1.04 -3.43 -10.82
C GLN A 4 0.20 -3.80 -9.59
N GLU A 5 0.82 -4.60 -8.73
CA GLU A 5 0.37 -4.90 -7.39
C GLU A 5 1.27 -4.17 -6.39
N THR A 6 0.66 -3.51 -5.42
CA THR A 6 1.36 -2.63 -4.47
C THR A 6 0.82 -2.78 -3.06
N TYR A 7 1.72 -2.82 -2.08
CA TYR A 7 1.40 -2.74 -0.66
C TYR A 7 1.63 -1.32 -0.19
N VAL A 8 0.60 -0.74 0.42
CA VAL A 8 0.59 0.64 0.87
C VAL A 8 0.51 0.66 2.38
N LYS A 9 1.48 1.27 3.06
CA LYS A 9 1.45 1.45 4.53
C LYS A 9 1.66 2.91 4.89
N MET A 10 1.37 3.22 6.15
CA MET A 10 1.82 4.45 6.78
C MET A 10 3.15 4.20 7.48
N LYS A 11 4.08 5.16 7.45
CA LYS A 11 5.35 5.12 8.21
C LYS A 11 5.10 4.84 9.68
N LYS A 12 4.05 5.45 10.24
CA LYS A 12 3.57 5.19 11.59
C LYS A 12 2.34 4.29 11.51
N SER A 13 2.39 3.14 12.20
CA SER A 13 1.31 2.15 12.16
C SER A 13 -0.03 2.71 12.69
N GLU A 14 0.01 3.60 13.68
CA GLU A 14 -1.17 4.26 14.25
C GLU A 14 -1.99 5.06 13.23
N ASP A 15 -1.34 5.59 12.19
CA ASP A 15 -1.99 6.38 11.14
C ASP A 15 -2.69 5.52 10.07
N PHE A 16 -2.51 4.20 10.10
CA PHE A 16 -3.09 3.32 9.08
C PHE A 16 -4.62 3.40 9.01
N ASN A 17 -5.29 3.49 10.16
CA ASN A 17 -6.74 3.66 10.19
C ASN A 17 -7.18 5.01 9.60
N LYS A 18 -6.34 6.05 9.73
CA LYS A 18 -6.59 7.36 9.11
C LYS A 18 -6.50 7.24 7.58
N LEU A 19 -5.52 6.52 7.05
CA LEU A 19 -5.42 6.21 5.62
C LEU A 19 -6.68 5.53 5.10
N LEU A 20 -7.16 4.47 5.78
CA LEU A 20 -8.37 3.76 5.37
C LEU A 20 -9.60 4.68 5.33
N LYS A 21 -9.78 5.55 6.34
CA LYS A 21 -10.88 6.51 6.38
C LYS A 21 -10.84 7.48 5.20
N VAL A 22 -9.66 7.97 4.82
CA VAL A 22 -9.49 8.88 3.67
C VAL A 22 -9.85 8.17 2.36
N ILE A 23 -9.40 6.93 2.17
CA ILE A 23 -9.71 6.13 0.98
C ILE A 23 -11.22 5.86 0.90
N LYS A 24 -11.84 5.44 2.00
CA LYS A 24 -13.28 5.18 2.06
C LYS A 24 -14.11 6.45 1.80
N LYS A 25 -13.73 7.59 2.39
CA LYS A 25 -14.40 8.90 2.18
C LYS A 25 -14.43 9.29 0.71
N ASN A 26 -13.31 9.10 -0.01
CA ASN A 26 -13.22 9.43 -1.43
C ASN A 26 -14.01 8.44 -2.31
N GLY A 27 -14.14 7.20 -1.85
CA GLY A 27 -14.94 6.20 -2.53
C GLY A 27 -14.27 5.65 -3.79
N LYS A 28 -14.84 4.56 -4.30
CA LYS A 28 -14.22 3.75 -5.37
C LYS A 28 -13.92 4.54 -6.64
N ASN A 29 -14.83 5.43 -7.04
CA ASN A 29 -14.75 6.14 -8.31
C ASN A 29 -13.64 7.19 -8.37
N SER A 30 -13.12 7.64 -7.21
CA SER A 30 -11.98 8.56 -7.15
C SER A 30 -10.66 7.88 -7.45
N PHE A 31 -10.59 6.56 -7.48
CA PHE A 31 -9.39 5.82 -7.82
C PHE A 31 -9.53 5.21 -9.22
N LYS A 32 -9.06 5.95 -10.24
CA LYS A 32 -9.29 5.65 -11.65
C LYS A 32 -8.95 4.20 -12.04
N THR A 33 -7.76 3.75 -11.68
CA THR A 33 -7.23 2.43 -12.08
C THR A 33 -6.59 1.67 -10.93
N ALA A 34 -6.44 2.28 -9.76
CA ALA A 34 -5.86 1.65 -8.58
C ALA A 34 -6.98 1.23 -7.62
N GLU A 35 -7.16 -0.06 -7.40
CA GLU A 35 -8.23 -0.60 -6.57
C GLU A 35 -7.64 -1.17 -5.28
N PRO A 36 -7.95 -0.57 -4.12
CA PRO A 36 -7.87 -1.23 -2.81
C PRO A 36 -8.61 -2.56 -2.78
N VAL A 37 -7.92 -3.65 -2.47
CA VAL A 37 -8.48 -5.02 -2.49
C VAL A 37 -8.49 -5.68 -1.12
N ARG A 38 -7.40 -5.56 -0.36
CA ARG A 38 -7.25 -6.25 0.93
C ARG A 38 -6.51 -5.41 1.96
N ILE A 39 -6.81 -5.63 3.22
CA ILE A 39 -5.98 -5.20 4.34
C ILE A 39 -5.19 -6.42 4.80
N ILE A 40 -3.88 -6.25 4.94
CA ILE A 40 -2.94 -7.29 5.34
C ILE A 40 -2.33 -6.88 6.67
N THR A 41 -2.38 -7.77 7.66
CA THR A 41 -1.68 -7.60 8.95
C THR A 41 -0.54 -8.58 9.06
N ILE A 42 0.67 -8.11 9.37
CA ILE A 42 1.85 -8.97 9.51
C ILE A 42 1.75 -9.80 10.79
N LYS A 43 1.80 -11.12 10.67
CA LYS A 43 1.75 -12.05 11.80
C LYS A 43 3.13 -12.37 12.36
N GLU A 44 4.15 -12.36 11.50
CA GLU A 44 5.54 -12.63 11.83
C GLU A 44 6.39 -11.52 11.24
N GLY A 45 7.13 -10.81 12.09
CA GLY A 45 7.98 -9.70 11.65
C GLY A 45 9.09 -10.18 10.72
N PHE A 46 9.46 -9.37 9.75
CA PHE A 46 10.49 -9.70 8.78
C PHE A 46 11.25 -8.49 8.30
N ALA A 47 12.50 -8.73 7.89
CA ALA A 47 13.34 -7.74 7.26
C ALA A 47 13.73 -8.19 5.85
N GLY A 48 14.02 -7.22 5.00
CA GLY A 48 14.40 -7.48 3.63
C GLY A 48 15.10 -6.29 2.98
N ARG A 49 15.46 -6.49 1.73
CA ARG A 49 16.11 -5.50 0.88
C ARG A 49 15.25 -5.30 -0.35
N GLN A 50 14.94 -4.05 -0.65
CA GLN A 50 14.23 -3.63 -1.83
C GLN A 50 15.23 -3.04 -2.81
N PHE A 51 15.24 -3.52 -4.04
CA PHE A 51 16.01 -2.90 -5.11
C PHE A 51 15.09 -1.98 -5.92
N ILE A 52 15.43 -0.69 -5.98
CA ILE A 52 14.66 0.32 -6.69
C ILE A 52 15.52 0.81 -7.84
N GLN A 53 15.11 0.51 -9.07
CA GLN A 53 15.75 1.02 -10.27
C GLN A 53 15.03 2.29 -10.75
N ARG A 54 15.72 3.44 -10.79
CA ARG A 54 15.20 4.71 -11.32
C ARG A 54 16.24 5.34 -12.23
N TYR A 55 15.85 5.71 -13.46
CA TYR A 55 16.70 6.40 -14.43
C TYR A 55 18.08 5.73 -14.68
N GLY A 56 18.14 4.40 -14.61
CA GLY A 56 19.38 3.64 -14.79
C GLY A 56 20.21 3.43 -13.53
N GLU A 57 19.84 4.05 -12.40
CA GLU A 57 20.49 3.83 -11.11
C GLU A 57 19.75 2.74 -10.32
N LEU A 58 20.51 1.79 -9.76
CA LEU A 58 20.01 0.77 -8.84
C LEU A 58 20.31 1.22 -7.40
N SER A 59 19.25 1.46 -6.63
CA SER A 59 19.36 1.80 -5.20
C SER A 59 18.82 0.65 -4.34
N GLU A 60 19.47 0.40 -3.20
CA GLU A 60 19.03 -0.60 -2.22
C GLU A 60 18.38 0.13 -1.03
N LYS A 61 17.14 -0.25 -0.71
CA LYS A 61 16.44 0.21 0.51
C LYS A 61 16.23 -1.00 1.42
N TYR A 62 16.79 -0.93 2.63
CA TYR A 62 16.53 -1.91 3.67
C TYR A 62 15.17 -1.60 4.31
N PHE A 63 14.39 -2.63 4.60
CA PHE A 63 13.15 -2.52 5.35
C PHE A 63 13.09 -3.57 6.45
N CYS A 64 12.38 -3.22 7.52
CA CYS A 64 12.00 -4.12 8.59
C CYS A 64 10.54 -3.82 8.91
N PHE A 65 9.74 -4.87 9.04
CA PHE A 65 8.34 -4.75 9.44
C PHE A 65 8.12 -5.62 10.66
N ASP A 66 7.54 -5.00 11.67
CA ASP A 66 7.21 -5.66 12.91
C ASP A 66 5.90 -6.44 12.80
N LYS A 67 5.74 -7.40 13.70
CA LYS A 67 4.47 -8.07 13.90
C LYS A 67 3.39 -7.03 14.25
N GLY A 68 2.22 -7.14 13.61
CA GLY A 68 1.08 -6.25 13.80
C GLY A 68 1.06 -5.06 12.84
N GLU A 69 2.11 -4.84 12.05
CA GLU A 69 2.05 -3.82 11.00
C GLU A 69 0.98 -4.14 9.96
N LYS A 70 0.39 -3.09 9.40
CA LYS A 70 -0.73 -3.20 8.45
C LYS A 70 -0.38 -2.57 7.10
N PHE A 71 -0.87 -3.22 6.06
CA PHE A 71 -0.74 -2.80 4.67
C PHE A 71 -2.09 -2.84 4.00
N LEU A 72 -2.32 -1.90 3.08
CA LEU A 72 -3.39 -1.95 2.11
C LEU A 72 -2.83 -2.52 0.81
N TYR A 73 -3.37 -3.65 0.39
CA TYR A 73 -3.07 -4.26 -0.90
C TYR A 73 -3.91 -3.60 -1.99
N VAL A 74 -3.23 -3.02 -2.97
CA VAL A 74 -3.79 -2.27 -4.08
C VAL A 74 -3.35 -2.94 -5.39
N VAL A 75 -4.27 -3.03 -6.34
CA VAL A 75 -3.98 -3.54 -7.68
C VAL A 75 -4.44 -2.57 -8.75
N GLY A 76 -3.77 -2.52 -9.91
CA GLY A 76 -4.15 -1.54 -10.93
C GLY A 76 -3.09 -1.21 -11.94
N GLU A 77 -3.21 -0.07 -12.62
CA GLU A 77 -2.14 0.42 -13.48
C GLU A 77 -0.95 0.91 -12.67
N ARG A 78 0.28 0.65 -13.15
CA ARG A 78 1.51 1.10 -12.49
C ARG A 78 1.54 2.61 -12.30
N GLY A 79 1.08 3.38 -13.30
CA GLY A 79 1.14 4.85 -13.29
C GLY A 79 0.43 5.51 -12.11
N SER A 80 -0.71 4.96 -11.68
CA SER A 80 -1.47 5.46 -10.53
C SER A 80 -0.91 5.00 -9.18
N GLN A 81 0.13 4.17 -9.16
CA GLN A 81 0.70 3.58 -7.95
C GLN A 81 2.17 3.99 -7.71
N ILE A 82 2.73 4.90 -8.52
CA ILE A 82 4.14 5.31 -8.44
C ILE A 82 4.44 6.17 -7.20
N CYS A 83 3.48 6.98 -6.77
CA CYS A 83 3.61 7.86 -5.61
C CYS A 83 2.23 8.26 -5.06
N SER A 84 2.24 8.89 -3.88
CA SER A 84 1.05 9.43 -3.21
C SER A 84 0.22 10.34 -4.11
N ASP A 85 0.87 11.26 -4.82
CA ASP A 85 0.19 12.28 -5.63
C ASP A 85 -0.55 11.64 -6.80
N ARG A 86 0.00 10.58 -7.39
CA ARG A 86 -0.64 9.81 -8.46
C ARG A 86 -1.75 8.92 -7.95
N PHE A 87 -1.56 8.33 -6.77
CA PHE A 87 -2.56 7.46 -6.16
C PHE A 87 -3.83 8.24 -5.74
N PHE A 88 -3.65 9.48 -5.28
CA PHE A 88 -4.73 10.36 -4.85
C PHE A 88 -5.08 11.47 -5.86
N GLU A 89 -4.68 11.36 -7.14
CA GLU A 89 -4.80 12.43 -8.15
C GLU A 89 -6.23 12.96 -8.34
N TYR A 90 -7.24 12.10 -8.13
CA TYR A 90 -8.67 12.45 -8.23
C TYR A 90 -9.41 12.38 -6.89
N CYS A 91 -8.68 12.38 -5.78
CA CYS A 91 -9.26 12.40 -4.44
C CYS A 91 -9.31 13.84 -3.90
N GLU A 92 -10.38 14.15 -3.17
CA GLU A 92 -10.61 15.44 -2.54
C GLU A 92 -10.24 15.39 -1.04
N ASP A 93 -9.81 16.54 -0.51
CA ASP A 93 -9.46 16.74 0.91
C ASP A 93 -8.48 15.71 1.51
N VAL A 94 -7.51 15.23 0.72
CA VAL A 94 -6.52 14.28 1.24
C VAL A 94 -5.56 15.02 2.18
N PRO A 95 -5.46 14.61 3.47
CA PRO A 95 -4.58 15.29 4.41
C PRO A 95 -3.10 15.22 3.98
N GLU A 96 -2.39 16.33 4.07
CA GLU A 96 -0.98 16.43 3.65
C GLU A 96 -0.08 15.44 4.41
N ASP A 97 -0.41 15.16 5.67
CA ASP A 97 0.33 14.20 6.48
C ASP A 97 0.17 12.76 5.97
N ILE A 98 -0.96 12.43 5.34
CA ILE A 98 -1.13 11.14 4.65
C ILE A 98 -0.21 11.09 3.42
N LEU A 99 -0.23 12.12 2.58
CA LEU A 99 0.59 12.19 1.37
C LEU A 99 2.10 12.07 1.67
N LYS A 100 2.58 12.69 2.76
CA LYS A 100 4.00 12.69 3.15
C LYS A 100 4.46 11.41 3.87
N ASN A 101 3.54 10.68 4.51
CA ASN A 101 3.87 9.54 5.38
C ASN A 101 3.44 8.20 4.82
N ILE A 102 2.77 8.15 3.68
CA ILE A 102 2.46 6.91 2.99
C ILE A 102 3.71 6.34 2.30
N GLU A 103 3.86 5.02 2.33
CA GLU A 103 4.92 4.28 1.65
C GLU A 103 4.31 3.22 0.73
N PHE A 104 4.88 3.10 -0.46
CA PHE A 104 4.48 2.14 -1.49
C PHE A 104 5.58 1.09 -1.66
N TYR A 105 5.18 -0.18 -1.60
CA TYR A 105 6.03 -1.33 -1.82
C TYR A 105 5.47 -2.17 -2.96
N PHE A 106 6.15 -2.19 -4.09
CA PHE A 106 5.74 -3.00 -5.24
C PHE A 106 5.96 -4.48 -4.96
N THR A 107 4.99 -5.33 -5.33
CA THR A 107 5.09 -6.79 -5.15
C THR A 107 6.37 -7.39 -5.71
N GLU A 108 6.88 -6.86 -6.83
CA GLU A 108 8.14 -7.32 -7.45
C GLU A 108 9.37 -7.20 -6.52
N ASN A 109 9.31 -6.31 -5.53
CA ASN A 109 10.40 -6.08 -4.58
C ASN A 109 9.99 -6.33 -3.12
N PHE A 110 8.88 -7.04 -2.92
CA PHE A 110 8.30 -7.33 -1.61
C PHE A 110 8.14 -8.85 -1.45
N PRO A 111 8.30 -9.44 -0.26
CA PRO A 111 8.19 -10.88 -0.06
C PRO A 111 6.73 -11.35 -0.07
N SER A 112 6.05 -11.12 -1.20
CA SER A 112 4.63 -11.44 -1.42
C SER A 112 4.34 -12.91 -1.23
N THR A 113 5.25 -13.79 -1.65
CA THR A 113 5.10 -15.24 -1.48
C THR A 113 4.90 -15.61 -0.02
N LYS A 114 5.73 -15.02 0.86
CA LYS A 114 5.66 -15.32 2.30
C LYS A 114 4.36 -14.81 2.93
N ILE A 115 3.96 -13.61 2.54
CA ILE A 115 2.78 -12.92 3.08
C ILE A 115 1.49 -13.60 2.64
N PHE A 116 1.37 -13.97 1.35
CA PHE A 116 0.16 -14.53 0.78
C PHE A 116 0.06 -16.06 0.90
N TYR A 117 1.18 -16.79 0.85
CA TYR A 117 1.16 -18.26 0.73
C TYR A 117 1.81 -18.98 1.91
N GLU A 118 2.79 -18.39 2.59
CA GLU A 118 3.49 -19.02 3.72
C GLU A 118 2.92 -18.61 5.09
N GLY A 119 1.81 -17.86 5.11
CA GLY A 119 1.07 -17.53 6.34
C GLY A 119 1.66 -16.40 7.18
N TRP A 120 2.60 -15.61 6.64
CA TRP A 120 3.20 -14.47 7.35
C TRP A 120 2.26 -13.26 7.45
N GLY A 121 1.15 -13.26 6.71
CA GLY A 121 0.11 -12.24 6.76
C GLY A 121 -1.27 -12.82 7.09
N GLU A 122 -2.05 -12.06 7.86
CA GLU A 122 -3.51 -12.19 7.95
C GLU A 122 -4.17 -11.27 6.93
N HIS A 123 -5.22 -11.74 6.28
CA HIS A 123 -5.83 -11.07 5.13
C HIS A 123 -7.31 -10.80 5.40
N GLU A 124 -7.69 -9.54 5.31
CA GLU A 124 -9.08 -9.07 5.38
C GLU A 124 -9.44 -8.43 4.04
N ASN A 125 -10.64 -8.67 3.52
CA ASN A 125 -11.09 -8.00 2.31
C ASN A 125 -11.29 -6.51 2.57
N PHE A 126 -10.83 -5.65 1.66
CA PHE A 126 -11.14 -4.23 1.76
C PHE A 126 -12.60 -4.01 1.34
N THR A 127 -13.40 -3.45 2.24
CA THR A 127 -14.79 -3.10 1.99
C THR A 127 -14.95 -1.60 1.79
N TRP A 128 -15.61 -1.22 0.70
CA TRP A 128 -15.91 0.18 0.39
C TRP A 128 -17.05 0.75 1.23
N ALA A 129 -17.90 -0.10 1.81
CA ALA A 129 -18.92 0.34 2.75
C ALA A 129 -18.28 0.74 4.09
N GLU A 130 -18.77 1.83 4.68
CA GLU A 130 -18.98 1.83 6.11
C GLU A 130 -20.23 0.96 6.31
N GLU A 131 -20.08 -0.23 6.91
CA GLU A 131 -21.28 -0.92 7.39
C GLU A 131 -21.90 0.00 8.46
N ILE A 132 -23.04 0.58 8.10
CA ILE A 132 -23.90 1.39 8.97
C ILE A 132 -24.57 0.46 9.99
#